data_AF-A0A1H5Y934-F1
#
_entry.id   AF-A0A1H5Y934-F1
#
_cell.length_a   1.000
_cell.length_b   1.000
_cell.length_c   1.000
_cell.angle_alpha   90.00
_cell.angle_beta   90.00
_cell.angle_gamma   90.00
#
_symmetry.space_group_name_H-M   'P 1'
#
loop_
_entity.id
_entity.type
_entity.pdbx_description
1 polymer ?
#
loop_
_entity_poly.entity_id
_entity_poly.type
_entity_poly.pdbx_seq_one_letter_code
_entity_poly.pdbx_strand_id
1 'polypeptide(L)'
;MKLPRLRLAWLWLRKYWWRLWLGERVKLLAELAGMAGNAGVLALVAVAFGHVWAAWLVAVCAAAVALSLVRRRWWRMHRYRTFRFPLRDHPQVAAVIADAARTAGFAATPKVWLTSRCFIFATRKLNGRPALIIGLPMLIGMSERDLHAVLARELLGAKRLRRHEHWALSLYVRGEAAWAEQACQSLRRSIWAEARTLLGADRLRTASWAEAVVDSAFDWYVTRYAAHFMHRGSARDLYGGFRWKVEHDGLLGRISPQTIIDDELDEGPWGTGELPDGMRLHMRDRLEWRLARHLGGLMLDETGRASYRLGELPDGEWGDVLEAEREAVLEAAAVLLDRRPATDADIIALASAGRAAELDWWHAHAICPHPSRDVCVLVPLVDVSLRRKGYVHEQVFAQRVLVGPSGDRVNVVERAKEIVGG
;
A
#
# COMPACT_ATOMS: atom_id res chain seq x y z
N MET A 1 6.94 24.45 22.94
CA MET A 1 7.41 23.25 22.16
C MET A 1 8.28 22.25 22.94
N LYS A 2 8.89 22.55 24.10
CA LYS A 2 9.86 21.62 24.75
C LYS A 2 9.21 20.41 25.47
N LEU A 3 8.05 20.58 26.10
CA LEU A 3 7.38 19.51 26.87
C LEU A 3 6.96 18.28 26.04
N PRO A 4 6.29 18.42 24.87
CA PRO A 4 5.90 17.27 24.05
C PRO A 4 7.10 16.46 23.57
N ARG A 5 8.19 17.15 23.21
CA ARG A 5 9.45 16.54 22.76
C ARG A 5 10.12 15.72 23.86
N LEU A 6 10.15 16.23 25.09
CA LEU A 6 10.70 15.52 26.23
C LEU A 6 9.85 14.30 26.60
N ARG A 7 8.52 14.42 26.54
CA ARG A 7 7.60 13.30 26.75
C ARG A 7 7.77 12.21 25.69
N LEU A 8 7.88 12.59 24.41
CA LEU A 8 8.18 11.66 23.31
C LEU A 8 9.54 10.97 23.49
N ALA A 9 10.57 11.73 23.84
CA ALA A 9 11.90 11.19 24.11
C ALA A 9 11.89 10.22 25.30
N TRP A 10 11.18 10.54 26.38
CA TRP A 10 11.03 9.68 27.54
C TRP A 10 10.24 8.40 27.24
N LEU A 11 9.11 8.48 26.52
CA LEU A 11 8.34 7.30 26.09
C LEU A 11 9.15 6.41 25.16
N TRP A 12 9.89 7.01 24.24
CA TRP A 12 10.80 6.32 23.34
C TRP A 12 11.94 5.63 24.11
N LEU A 13 12.59 6.32 25.05
CA LEU A 13 13.60 5.74 25.92
C LEU A 13 13.01 4.60 26.77
N ARG A 14 11.89 4.80 27.47
CA ARG A 14 11.27 3.76 28.30
C ARG A 14 10.93 2.50 27.50
N LYS A 15 10.39 2.64 26.28
CA LYS A 15 9.95 1.51 25.45
C LYS A 15 11.09 0.89 24.62
N TYR A 16 12.16 1.64 24.33
CA TYR A 16 13.22 1.24 23.38
C TYR A 16 14.66 1.45 23.87
N TRP A 17 14.94 1.81 25.12
CA TRP A 17 16.31 2.06 25.60
C TRP A 17 17.24 0.88 25.30
N TRP A 18 16.79 -0.36 25.56
CA TRP A 18 17.48 -1.59 25.21
C TRP A 18 17.55 -1.86 23.69
N ARG A 19 16.53 -1.41 22.94
CA ARG A 19 16.47 -1.50 21.47
C ARG A 19 17.35 -0.46 20.75
N LEU A 20 17.89 0.53 21.45
CA LEU A 20 18.71 1.59 20.86
C LEU A 20 20.21 1.32 20.91
N TRP A 21 20.62 0.51 21.88
CA TRP A 21 22.02 0.16 22.09
C TRP A 21 22.47 -1.09 21.34
N LEU A 22 21.52 -1.98 21.04
CA LEU A 22 21.82 -3.26 20.39
C LEU A 22 21.34 -3.17 18.93
N GLY A 23 22.20 -3.49 17.97
CA GLY A 23 21.75 -3.68 16.57
C GLY A 23 20.68 -4.77 16.51
N GLU A 24 19.79 -4.76 15.50
CA GLU A 24 18.72 -5.78 15.35
C GLU A 24 19.26 -7.22 15.45
N ARG A 25 20.49 -7.47 14.96
CA ARG A 25 21.19 -8.75 15.11
C ARG A 25 21.50 -9.08 16.57
N VAL A 26 21.96 -8.11 17.36
CA VAL A 26 22.30 -8.30 18.77
C VAL A 26 21.04 -8.48 19.62
N LYS A 27 19.93 -7.79 19.27
CA LYS A 27 18.63 -8.03 19.91
C LYS A 27 18.09 -9.44 19.64
N LEU A 28 18.25 -9.90 18.39
CA LEU A 28 17.89 -11.25 18.01
C LEU A 28 18.68 -12.27 18.83
N LEU A 29 20.00 -12.07 18.95
CA LEU A 29 20.87 -12.92 19.75
C LEU A 29 20.52 -12.91 21.25
N ALA A 30 20.21 -11.73 21.82
CA ALA A 30 19.83 -11.62 23.23
C ALA A 30 18.50 -12.32 23.54
N GLU A 31 17.49 -12.21 22.66
CA GLU A 31 16.22 -12.91 22.83
C GLU A 31 16.37 -14.42 22.62
N LEU A 32 17.18 -14.85 21.64
CA LEU A 32 17.53 -16.26 21.45
C LEU A 32 18.26 -16.84 22.68
N ALA A 33 19.20 -16.08 23.25
CA ALA A 33 19.91 -16.48 24.46
C ALA A 33 18.96 -16.60 25.67
N GLY A 34 18.05 -15.65 25.85
CA GLY A 34 17.04 -15.71 26.91
C GLY A 34 16.09 -16.90 26.76
N MET A 35 15.64 -17.20 25.53
CA MET A 35 14.83 -18.39 25.24
C MET A 35 15.59 -19.68 25.49
N ALA A 36 16.85 -19.77 25.04
CA ALA A 36 17.69 -20.93 25.28
C ALA A 36 17.93 -21.16 26.78
N GLY A 37 18.14 -20.10 27.56
CA GLY A 37 18.26 -20.17 29.01
C GLY A 37 17.00 -20.72 29.68
N ASN A 38 15.83 -20.17 29.36
CA ASN A 38 14.55 -20.64 29.92
C ASN A 38 14.22 -22.09 29.52
N ALA A 39 14.49 -22.46 28.26
CA ALA A 39 14.32 -23.82 27.79
C ALA A 39 15.27 -24.80 28.50
N GLY A 40 16.52 -24.40 28.73
CA GLY A 40 17.50 -25.20 29.47
C GLY A 40 17.08 -25.44 30.93
N VAL A 41 16.56 -24.42 31.62
CA VAL A 41 16.04 -24.55 33.00
C VAL A 41 14.85 -25.52 33.03
N LEU A 42 13.88 -25.35 32.12
CA LEU A 42 12.71 -26.24 32.04
C LEU A 42 13.09 -27.69 31.69
N ALA A 43 14.08 -27.89 30.81
CA ALA A 43 14.60 -29.21 30.48
C ALA A 43 15.31 -29.87 31.67
N LEU A 44 16.13 -29.12 32.42
CA LEU A 44 16.80 -29.61 33.63
C LEU A 44 15.79 -30.00 34.72
N VAL A 45 14.74 -29.20 34.92
CA VAL A 45 13.64 -29.53 35.83
C VAL A 45 12.94 -30.81 35.38
N ALA A 46 12.59 -30.93 34.10
CA ALA A 46 11.94 -32.13 33.57
C ALA A 46 12.80 -33.40 33.75
N VAL A 47 14.13 -33.31 33.54
CA VAL A 47 15.07 -34.42 33.77
C VAL A 47 15.16 -34.76 35.25
N ALA A 48 15.22 -33.76 36.14
CA ALA A 48 15.29 -33.97 37.59
C ALA A 48 14.06 -34.71 38.15
N PHE A 49 12.91 -34.59 37.49
CA PHE A 49 11.68 -35.32 37.81
C PHE A 49 11.47 -36.60 36.97
N GLY A 50 12.50 -37.07 36.25
CA GLY A 50 12.45 -38.34 35.50
C GLY A 50 11.68 -38.29 34.17
N HIS A 51 11.28 -37.11 33.70
CA HIS A 51 10.48 -36.92 32.49
C HIS A 51 11.35 -36.50 31.29
N VAL A 52 12.20 -37.42 30.82
CA VAL A 52 13.13 -37.18 29.69
C VAL A 52 12.40 -36.75 28.41
N TRP A 53 11.20 -37.28 28.16
CA TRP A 53 10.37 -36.89 27.00
C TRP A 53 9.89 -35.44 27.09
N ALA A 54 9.63 -34.93 28.30
CA ALA A 54 9.20 -33.54 28.51
C ALA A 54 10.36 -32.55 28.26
N ALA A 55 11.60 -32.94 28.58
CA ALA A 55 12.79 -32.16 28.24
C ALA A 55 12.98 -32.03 26.71
N TRP A 56 12.76 -33.12 25.96
CA TRP A 56 12.76 -33.09 24.50
C TRP A 56 11.66 -32.20 23.93
N LEU A 57 10.44 -32.29 24.46
CA LEU A 57 9.32 -31.47 24.03
C LEU A 57 9.60 -29.97 24.25
N VAL A 58 10.17 -29.61 25.41
CA VAL A 58 10.58 -28.22 25.73
C VAL A 58 11.63 -27.72 24.76
N ALA A 59 12.65 -28.54 24.44
CA ALA A 59 13.69 -28.18 23.49
C ALA A 59 13.14 -27.96 22.07
N VAL A 60 12.24 -28.84 21.60
CA VAL A 60 11.60 -28.73 20.29
C VAL A 60 10.70 -27.49 20.21
N CYS A 61 9.87 -27.25 21.23
CA CYS A 61 9.01 -26.07 21.31
C CYS A 61 9.85 -24.78 21.35
N ALA A 62 10.94 -24.74 22.13
CA ALA A 62 11.84 -23.59 22.18
C ALA A 62 12.53 -23.35 20.83
N ALA A 63 12.97 -24.41 20.15
CA ALA A 63 13.55 -24.33 18.81
C ALA A 63 12.53 -23.82 17.77
N ALA A 64 11.28 -24.28 17.82
CA ALA A 64 10.21 -23.84 16.94
C ALA A 64 9.85 -22.36 17.17
N VAL A 65 9.77 -21.92 18.43
CA VAL A 65 9.52 -20.53 18.81
C VAL A 65 10.69 -19.64 18.40
N ALA A 66 11.92 -20.07 18.66
CA ALA A 66 13.14 -19.39 18.23
C ALA A 66 13.21 -19.24 16.71
N LEU A 67 12.91 -20.31 15.95
CA LEU A 67 12.86 -20.29 14.49
C LEU A 67 11.74 -19.37 13.99
N SER A 68 10.58 -19.39 14.61
CA SER A 68 9.45 -18.49 14.30
C SER A 68 9.80 -17.02 14.57
N LEU A 69 10.48 -16.72 15.67
CA LEU A 69 10.95 -15.37 16.00
C LEU A 69 12.05 -14.91 15.06
N VAL A 70 13.03 -15.76 14.76
CA VAL A 70 14.07 -15.49 13.75
C VAL A 70 13.44 -15.24 12.41
N ARG A 71 12.50 -16.08 11.97
CA ARG A 71 11.74 -15.89 10.73
C ARG A 71 11.01 -14.54 10.78
N ARG A 72 10.13 -14.31 11.75
CA ARG A 72 9.35 -13.06 11.87
C ARG A 72 10.22 -11.80 11.94
N ARG A 73 11.37 -11.82 12.64
CA ARG A 73 12.28 -10.66 12.73
C ARG A 73 13.17 -10.48 11.52
N TRP A 74 13.71 -11.56 10.97
CA TRP A 74 14.45 -11.52 9.71
C TRP A 74 13.56 -10.95 8.60
N TRP A 75 12.31 -11.42 8.55
CA TRP A 75 11.30 -10.88 7.66
C TRP A 75 10.97 -9.41 7.94
N ARG A 76 10.85 -8.96 9.20
CA ARG A 76 10.71 -7.53 9.54
C ARG A 76 11.92 -6.69 9.11
N MET A 77 13.15 -7.20 9.25
CA MET A 77 14.36 -6.57 8.73
C MET A 77 14.37 -6.51 7.19
N HIS A 78 13.65 -7.41 6.52
CA HIS A 78 13.46 -7.40 5.07
C HIS A 78 12.19 -6.67 4.61
N ARG A 79 11.26 -6.33 5.51
CA ARG A 79 9.97 -5.67 5.21
C ARG A 79 10.13 -4.34 4.48
N TYR A 80 11.30 -3.71 4.64
CA TYR A 80 11.73 -2.51 3.93
C TYR A 80 12.93 -2.79 3.01
N ARG A 81 12.92 -3.89 2.25
CA ARG A 81 13.90 -4.07 1.18
C ARG A 81 13.74 -2.92 0.20
N THR A 82 14.62 -1.96 0.40
CA THR A 82 14.71 -0.74 -0.35
C THR A 82 15.89 -0.90 -1.29
N PHE A 83 15.65 -0.72 -2.58
CA PHE A 83 16.71 -0.88 -3.58
C PHE A 83 17.30 0.48 -3.87
N ARG A 84 18.62 0.58 -3.89
CA ARG A 84 19.28 1.84 -4.23
C ARG A 84 18.86 2.24 -5.65
N PHE A 85 18.32 3.45 -5.78
CA PHE A 85 17.88 3.96 -7.06
C PHE A 85 19.07 4.57 -7.81
N PRO A 86 19.38 4.13 -9.04
CA PRO A 86 20.50 4.66 -9.81
C PRO A 86 20.11 6.02 -10.44
N LEU A 87 20.09 7.09 -9.64
CA LEU A 87 19.71 8.44 -10.12
C LEU A 87 20.46 8.91 -11.37
N ARG A 88 21.68 8.42 -11.59
CA ARG A 88 22.49 8.75 -12.78
C ARG A 88 21.83 8.30 -14.09
N ASP A 89 21.03 7.24 -14.04
CA ASP A 89 20.32 6.69 -15.19
C ASP A 89 18.99 7.43 -15.45
N HIS A 90 18.59 8.33 -14.54
CA HIS A 90 17.29 9.03 -14.56
C HIS A 90 17.48 10.53 -14.27
N PRO A 91 18.05 11.30 -15.21
CA PRO A 91 18.44 12.70 -14.98
C PRO A 91 17.25 13.60 -14.62
N GLN A 92 16.10 13.36 -15.21
CA GLN A 92 14.85 14.09 -14.93
C GLN A 92 14.43 13.92 -13.46
N VAL A 93 14.39 12.68 -12.96
CA VAL A 93 14.09 12.38 -11.54
C VAL A 93 15.15 12.97 -10.61
N ALA A 94 16.43 12.88 -11.02
CA ALA A 94 17.53 13.45 -10.25
C ALA A 94 17.41 14.98 -10.13
N ALA A 95 16.96 15.67 -11.18
CA ALA A 95 16.73 17.11 -11.16
C ALA A 95 15.60 17.50 -10.19
N VAL A 96 14.45 16.82 -10.26
CA VAL A 96 13.32 17.03 -9.33
C VAL A 96 13.74 16.83 -7.88
N ILE A 97 14.46 15.75 -7.59
CA ILE A 97 14.94 15.44 -6.23
C ILE A 97 15.97 16.45 -5.74
N ALA A 98 16.88 16.88 -6.61
CA ALA A 98 17.86 17.91 -6.26
C ALA A 98 17.18 19.25 -5.97
N ASP A 99 16.16 19.60 -6.74
CA ASP A 99 15.42 20.84 -6.55
C ASP A 99 14.56 20.85 -5.28
N ALA A 100 13.88 19.74 -4.99
CA ALA A 100 13.16 19.56 -3.73
C ALA A 100 14.11 19.63 -2.52
N ALA A 101 15.32 19.07 -2.65
CA ALA A 101 16.34 19.16 -1.61
C ALA A 101 16.85 20.59 -1.39
N ARG A 102 17.09 21.36 -2.46
CA ARG A 102 17.43 22.78 -2.35
C ARG A 102 16.30 23.57 -1.70
N THR A 103 15.05 23.31 -2.07
CA THR A 103 13.86 23.95 -1.50
C THR A 103 13.75 23.69 0.01
N ALA A 104 14.05 22.47 0.46
CA ALA A 104 14.14 22.13 1.89
C ALA A 104 15.42 22.63 2.59
N GLY A 105 16.33 23.29 1.85
CA GLY A 105 17.58 23.85 2.34
C GLY A 105 18.68 22.84 2.62
N PHE A 106 18.76 21.76 1.82
CA PHE A 106 19.90 20.84 1.81
C PHE A 106 20.86 21.18 0.68
N ALA A 107 22.16 21.22 0.98
CA ALA A 107 23.20 21.50 -0.01
C ALA A 107 23.56 20.28 -0.91
N ALA A 108 23.20 19.07 -0.48
CA ALA A 108 23.55 17.84 -1.18
C ALA A 108 22.31 17.06 -1.60
N THR A 109 22.33 16.52 -2.81
CA THR A 109 21.27 15.62 -3.31
C THR A 109 21.16 14.38 -2.41
N PRO A 110 19.95 14.04 -1.92
CA PRO A 110 19.75 12.89 -1.06
C PRO A 110 20.16 11.59 -1.76
N LYS A 111 20.58 10.61 -0.95
CA LYS A 111 20.60 9.22 -1.44
C LYS A 111 19.16 8.74 -1.57
N VAL A 112 18.84 8.08 -2.67
CA VAL A 112 17.48 7.62 -2.98
C VAL A 112 17.43 6.10 -2.98
N TRP A 113 16.40 5.56 -2.34
CA TRP A 113 16.02 4.17 -2.44
C TRP A 113 14.57 4.05 -2.88
N LEU A 114 14.28 3.00 -3.66
CA LEU A 114 12.92 2.65 -4.02
C LEU A 114 12.35 1.62 -3.05
N THR A 115 11.06 1.75 -2.76
CA THR A 115 10.26 0.74 -2.08
C THR A 115 9.08 0.30 -2.93
N SER A 116 8.52 -0.86 -2.59
CA SER A 116 7.42 -1.47 -3.35
C SER A 116 6.05 -0.91 -3.00
N ARG A 117 5.98 -0.11 -1.92
CA ARG A 117 4.76 0.51 -1.39
C ARG A 117 4.58 1.92 -1.92
N CYS A 118 3.37 2.44 -1.89
CA CYS A 118 3.05 3.79 -2.35
C CYS A 118 3.21 4.82 -1.21
N PHE A 119 4.44 5.17 -0.85
CA PHE A 119 4.69 6.29 0.07
C PHE A 119 6.03 6.97 -0.22
N ILE A 120 6.17 8.20 0.23
CA ILE A 120 7.43 8.93 0.25
C ILE A 120 7.83 9.16 1.70
N PHE A 121 9.10 8.89 2.02
CA PHE A 121 9.63 9.12 3.35
C PHE A 121 11.05 9.64 3.27
N ALA A 122 11.31 10.76 3.95
CA ALA A 122 12.65 11.26 4.12
C ALA A 122 13.20 10.96 5.53
N THR A 123 14.50 10.75 5.59
CA THR A 123 15.22 10.59 6.86
C THR A 123 16.59 11.24 6.81
N ARG A 124 17.20 11.44 7.98
CA ARG A 124 18.56 11.93 8.12
C ARG A 124 19.46 10.85 8.70
N LYS A 125 20.55 10.56 7.99
CA LYS A 125 21.58 9.64 8.49
C LYS A 125 22.33 10.22 9.68
N LEU A 126 23.08 9.37 10.40
CA LEU A 126 23.95 9.81 11.50
C LEU A 126 24.92 10.92 11.08
N ASN A 127 25.45 10.83 9.85
CA ASN A 127 26.36 11.82 9.28
C ASN A 127 25.66 13.07 8.72
N GLY A 128 24.40 13.32 9.10
CA GLY A 128 23.63 14.50 8.67
C GLY A 128 23.11 14.47 7.24
N ARG A 129 23.55 13.52 6.38
CA ARG A 129 23.13 13.48 4.98
C ARG A 129 21.65 13.07 4.84
N PRO A 130 20.87 13.74 3.98
CA PRO A 130 19.49 13.36 3.72
C PRO A 130 19.41 12.05 2.92
N ALA A 131 18.31 11.36 3.13
CA ALA A 131 18.00 10.06 2.56
C ALA A 131 16.50 10.03 2.22
N LEU A 132 16.16 9.52 1.03
CA LEU A 132 14.78 9.43 0.55
C LEU A 132 14.42 7.99 0.21
N ILE A 133 13.31 7.52 0.75
CA ILE A 133 12.66 6.27 0.34
C ILE A 133 11.42 6.68 -0.45
N ILE A 134 11.36 6.30 -1.73
CA ILE A 134 10.29 6.67 -2.63
C ILE A 134 9.60 5.39 -3.12
N GLY A 135 8.29 5.34 -3.00
CA GLY A 135 7.47 4.31 -3.61
C GLY A 135 7.57 4.36 -5.13
N LEU A 136 7.83 3.23 -5.79
CA LEU A 136 7.77 3.19 -7.25
C LEU A 136 6.41 3.68 -7.81
N PRO A 137 5.24 3.38 -7.21
CA PRO A 137 3.98 3.91 -7.70
C PRO A 137 3.91 5.44 -7.68
N MET A 138 4.51 6.10 -6.69
CA MET A 138 4.58 7.57 -6.61
C MET A 138 5.37 8.16 -7.79
N LEU A 139 6.44 7.48 -8.20
CA LEU A 139 7.20 7.90 -9.37
C LEU A 139 6.39 7.72 -10.67
N ILE A 140 5.58 6.67 -10.77
CA ILE A 140 4.72 6.39 -11.94
C ILE A 140 3.54 7.38 -12.02
N GLY A 141 2.88 7.65 -10.90
CA GLY A 141 1.59 8.33 -10.87
C GLY A 141 1.65 9.84 -10.62
N MET A 142 2.76 10.39 -10.12
CA MET A 142 2.86 11.82 -9.83
C MET A 142 3.50 12.61 -10.97
N SER A 143 3.02 13.84 -11.18
CA SER A 143 3.73 14.82 -12.00
C SER A 143 5.04 15.24 -11.34
N GLU A 144 6.00 15.75 -12.11
CA GLU A 144 7.25 16.30 -11.56
C GLU A 144 7.00 17.35 -10.50
N ARG A 145 6.03 18.23 -10.80
CA ARG A 145 5.69 19.35 -9.95
C ARG A 145 5.17 18.79 -8.62
N ASP A 146 4.28 17.79 -8.63
CA ASP A 146 3.63 17.29 -7.39
C ASP A 146 4.62 16.48 -6.58
N LEU A 147 5.41 15.66 -7.27
CA LEU A 147 6.51 14.92 -6.68
C LEU A 147 7.51 15.87 -5.99
N HIS A 148 7.87 16.99 -6.60
CA HIS A 148 8.72 18.01 -5.99
C HIS A 148 8.17 18.51 -4.65
N ALA A 149 6.90 18.91 -4.61
CA ALA A 149 6.28 19.48 -3.42
C ALA A 149 6.20 18.46 -2.28
N VAL A 150 5.84 17.20 -2.56
CA VAL A 150 5.83 16.13 -1.56
C VAL A 150 7.24 15.82 -1.08
N LEU A 151 8.22 15.71 -1.98
CA LEU A 151 9.62 15.48 -1.61
C LEU A 151 10.18 16.59 -0.71
N ALA A 152 9.87 17.86 -1.03
CA ALA A 152 10.29 19.00 -0.23
C ALA A 152 9.65 18.97 1.16
N ARG A 153 8.34 18.66 1.26
CA ARG A 153 7.63 18.46 2.54
C ARG A 153 8.30 17.38 3.39
N GLU A 154 8.58 16.22 2.80
CA GLU A 154 9.23 15.12 3.51
C GLU A 154 10.64 15.49 3.97
N LEU A 155 11.44 16.14 3.11
CA LEU A 155 12.79 16.58 3.44
C LEU A 155 12.81 17.63 4.55
N LEU A 156 11.85 18.55 4.58
CA LEU A 156 11.66 19.47 5.71
C LEU A 156 11.39 18.70 7.00
N GLY A 157 10.54 17.67 6.95
CA GLY A 157 10.33 16.74 8.05
C GLY A 157 11.64 16.11 8.53
N ALA A 158 12.45 15.56 7.62
CA ALA A 158 13.75 14.97 7.95
C ALA A 158 14.78 15.96 8.52
N LYS A 159 14.68 17.25 8.17
CA LYS A 159 15.52 18.31 8.71
C LYS A 159 15.13 18.68 10.13
N ARG A 160 13.82 18.82 10.37
CA ARG A 160 13.22 19.36 11.60
C ARG A 160 13.03 18.32 12.69
N LEU A 161 12.69 17.09 12.32
CA LEU A 161 12.36 16.03 13.27
C LEU A 161 13.59 15.28 13.76
N ARG A 162 13.61 15.03 15.07
CA ARG A 162 14.53 14.10 15.71
C ARG A 162 14.04 12.67 15.48
N ARG A 163 14.93 11.69 15.68
CA ARG A 163 14.61 10.27 15.46
C ARG A 163 13.40 9.76 16.26
N HIS A 164 13.28 10.17 17.52
CA HIS A 164 12.15 9.78 18.36
C HIS A 164 10.83 10.42 17.90
N GLU A 165 10.88 11.60 17.28
CA GLU A 165 9.70 12.26 16.71
C GLU A 165 9.27 11.57 15.41
N HIS A 166 10.21 11.20 14.54
CA HIS A 166 9.92 10.34 13.38
C HIS A 166 9.32 8.99 13.79
N TRP A 167 9.82 8.40 14.88
CA TRP A 167 9.27 7.17 15.41
C TRP A 167 7.82 7.37 15.91
N ALA A 168 7.56 8.42 16.69
CA ALA A 168 6.22 8.73 17.15
C ALA A 168 5.25 8.99 15.99
N LEU A 169 5.70 9.74 14.97
CA LEU A 169 4.93 9.99 13.75
C LEU A 169 4.60 8.66 13.04
N SER A 170 5.56 7.74 12.97
CA SER A 170 5.33 6.42 12.36
C SER A 170 4.34 5.53 13.13
N LEU A 171 4.18 5.74 14.45
CA LEU A 171 3.17 5.03 15.24
C LEU A 171 1.79 5.63 15.03
N TYR A 172 1.73 6.96 14.98
CA TYR A 172 0.49 7.69 14.73
C TYR A 172 -0.09 7.35 13.34
N VAL A 173 0.74 7.40 12.29
CA VAL A 173 0.33 7.04 10.91
C VAL A 173 -0.20 5.60 10.82
N ARG A 174 0.16 4.71 11.74
CA ARG A 174 -0.33 3.32 11.78
C ARG A 174 -1.53 3.11 12.69
N GLY A 175 -2.05 4.15 13.33
CA GLY A 175 -3.11 4.04 14.34
C GLY A 175 -2.69 3.22 15.58
N GLU A 176 -1.39 2.96 15.78
CA GLU A 176 -0.92 2.06 16.83
C GLU A 176 -0.91 2.71 18.24
N ALA A 177 -1.21 4.02 18.34
CA ALA A 177 -1.17 4.76 19.60
C ALA A 177 -1.94 6.10 19.55
N ALA A 178 -3.08 6.19 20.23
CA ALA A 178 -3.85 7.43 20.38
C ALA A 178 -3.03 8.58 21.01
N TRP A 179 -2.11 8.28 21.93
CA TRP A 179 -1.23 9.32 22.50
C TRP A 179 -0.24 9.90 21.47
N ALA A 180 0.10 9.14 20.42
CA ALA A 180 1.04 9.58 19.40
C ALA A 180 0.41 10.65 18.50
N GLU A 181 -0.89 10.59 18.25
CA GLU A 181 -1.66 11.61 17.54
C GLU A 181 -1.51 12.98 18.19
N GLN A 182 -1.89 13.09 19.47
CA GLN A 182 -1.82 14.35 20.22
C GLN A 182 -0.39 14.92 20.26
N ALA A 183 0.62 14.04 20.36
CA ALA A 183 2.02 14.44 20.39
C ALA A 183 2.58 14.86 19.02
N CYS A 184 2.08 14.25 17.94
CA CYS A 184 2.57 14.45 16.57
C CYS A 184 1.82 15.55 15.81
N GLN A 185 0.58 15.87 16.19
CA GLN A 185 -0.25 16.86 15.48
C GLN A 185 0.42 18.25 15.46
N SER A 186 0.96 18.70 16.58
CA SER A 186 1.70 19.98 16.64
C SER A 186 2.97 19.99 15.78
N LEU A 187 3.67 18.86 15.70
CA LEU A 187 4.86 18.70 14.86
C LEU A 187 4.49 18.69 13.37
N ARG A 188 3.41 17.98 12.99
CA ARG A 188 2.85 17.99 11.62
C ARG A 188 2.47 19.42 11.24
N ARG A 189 1.65 20.11 12.04
CA ARG A 189 1.21 21.49 11.75
C ARG A 189 2.40 22.43 11.52
N SER A 190 3.48 22.30 12.30
CA SER A 190 4.69 23.10 12.10
C SER A 190 5.39 22.81 10.77
N ILE A 191 5.53 21.54 10.38
CA ILE A 191 6.13 21.16 9.09
C ILE A 191 5.26 21.64 7.93
N TRP A 192 3.95 21.46 8.05
CA TRP A 192 2.97 21.89 7.07
C TRP A 192 2.95 23.40 6.90
N ALA A 193 3.02 24.18 7.97
CA ALA A 193 3.11 25.64 7.89
C ALA A 193 4.38 26.08 7.14
N GLU A 194 5.53 25.51 7.47
CA GLU A 194 6.80 25.82 6.77
C GLU A 194 6.76 25.41 5.29
N ALA A 195 6.22 24.23 4.99
CA ALA A 195 6.04 23.76 3.61
C ALA A 195 5.08 24.68 2.83
N ARG A 196 3.99 25.16 3.43
CA ARG A 196 3.06 26.13 2.82
C ARG A 196 3.76 27.45 2.51
N THR A 197 4.61 27.95 3.41
CA THR A 197 5.39 29.16 3.17
C THR A 197 6.37 29.01 2.00
N LEU A 198 7.00 27.84 1.86
CA LEU A 198 8.02 27.61 0.84
C LEU A 198 7.45 27.26 -0.54
N LEU A 199 6.35 26.50 -0.58
CA LEU A 199 5.80 25.92 -1.81
C LEU A 199 4.51 26.62 -2.27
N GLY A 200 3.86 27.38 -1.39
CA GLY A 200 2.50 27.88 -1.58
C GLY A 200 1.44 26.88 -1.08
N ALA A 201 0.33 27.41 -0.55
CA ALA A 201 -0.74 26.59 0.02
C ALA A 201 -1.43 25.71 -1.03
N ASP A 202 -1.78 26.29 -2.19
CA ASP A 202 -2.43 25.55 -3.28
C ASP A 202 -1.57 24.42 -3.80
N ARG A 203 -0.28 24.71 -4.01
CA ARG A 203 0.70 23.75 -4.49
C ARG A 203 0.80 22.53 -3.58
N LEU A 204 0.92 22.77 -2.28
CA LEU A 204 1.07 21.70 -1.30
C LEU A 204 -0.22 20.89 -1.16
N ARG A 205 -1.39 21.55 -1.26
CA ARG A 205 -2.70 20.90 -1.26
C ARG A 205 -2.86 19.98 -2.48
N THR A 206 -2.64 20.50 -3.69
CA THR A 206 -2.73 19.71 -4.94
C THR A 206 -1.77 18.52 -4.92
N ALA A 207 -0.53 18.73 -4.47
CA ALA A 207 0.46 17.65 -4.42
C ALA A 207 0.11 16.56 -3.39
N SER A 208 -0.49 16.95 -2.25
CA SER A 208 -0.92 15.99 -1.23
C SER A 208 -2.19 15.24 -1.66
N TRP A 209 -3.07 15.89 -2.41
CA TRP A 209 -4.17 15.23 -3.09
C TRP A 209 -3.66 14.20 -4.10
N ALA A 210 -2.72 14.59 -4.97
CA ALA A 210 -2.11 13.68 -5.93
C ALA A 210 -1.43 12.48 -5.25
N GLU A 211 -0.74 12.69 -4.12
CA GLU A 211 -0.17 11.61 -3.31
C GLU A 211 -1.24 10.62 -2.84
N ALA A 212 -2.35 11.12 -2.29
CA ALA A 212 -3.46 10.29 -1.82
C ALA A 212 -4.16 9.53 -2.97
N VAL A 213 -4.36 10.18 -4.12
CA VAL A 213 -4.94 9.56 -5.32
C VAL A 213 -4.05 8.42 -5.80
N VAL A 214 -2.73 8.62 -5.89
CA VAL A 214 -1.79 7.59 -6.37
C VAL A 214 -1.69 6.42 -5.38
N ASP A 215 -1.70 6.68 -4.07
CA ASP A 215 -1.75 5.63 -3.04
C ASP A 215 -3.01 4.78 -3.16
N SER A 216 -4.17 5.44 -3.20
CA SER A 216 -5.47 4.79 -3.36
C SER A 216 -5.57 4.01 -4.68
N ALA A 217 -5.03 4.57 -5.76
CA ALA A 217 -4.99 3.92 -7.06
C ALA A 217 -4.12 2.69 -7.11
N PHE A 218 -2.96 2.75 -6.48
CA PHE A 218 -2.07 1.61 -6.41
C PHE A 218 -2.64 0.51 -5.51
N ASP A 219 -3.23 0.87 -4.37
CA ASP A 219 -3.86 -0.08 -3.46
C ASP A 219 -5.05 -0.79 -4.12
N TRP A 220 -5.93 -0.03 -4.78
CA TRP A 220 -7.02 -0.59 -5.57
C TRP A 220 -6.48 -1.53 -6.67
N TYR A 221 -5.47 -1.10 -7.44
CA TYR A 221 -4.90 -1.91 -8.51
C TYR A 221 -4.29 -3.21 -7.98
N VAL A 222 -3.52 -3.16 -6.88
CA VAL A 222 -2.91 -4.35 -6.28
C VAL A 222 -3.99 -5.30 -5.77
N THR A 223 -5.00 -4.77 -5.06
CA THR A 223 -6.10 -5.57 -4.51
C THR A 223 -6.90 -6.23 -5.62
N ARG A 224 -7.23 -5.49 -6.68
CA ARG A 224 -8.04 -5.98 -7.80
C ARG A 224 -7.30 -6.95 -8.71
N TYR A 225 -6.06 -6.65 -9.08
CA TYR A 225 -5.37 -7.38 -10.16
C TYR A 225 -4.35 -8.39 -9.67
N ALA A 226 -3.71 -8.12 -8.54
CA ALA A 226 -2.55 -8.89 -8.13
C ALA A 226 -2.81 -9.78 -6.92
N ALA A 227 -3.63 -9.32 -5.96
CA ALA A 227 -3.89 -10.01 -4.69
C ALA A 227 -4.39 -11.45 -4.90
N HIS A 228 -5.34 -11.65 -5.82
CA HIS A 228 -5.92 -12.96 -6.13
C HIS A 228 -4.89 -13.98 -6.59
N PHE A 229 -3.83 -13.55 -7.27
CA PHE A 229 -2.79 -14.42 -7.82
C PHE A 229 -1.51 -14.43 -6.98
N MET A 230 -1.46 -13.67 -5.89
CA MET A 230 -0.23 -13.56 -5.09
C MET A 230 0.25 -14.95 -4.63
N HIS A 231 -0.68 -15.87 -4.27
CA HIS A 231 -0.33 -17.19 -3.72
C HIS A 231 0.47 -18.05 -4.72
N ARG A 232 0.41 -17.70 -6.01
CA ARG A 232 1.15 -18.35 -7.10
C ARG A 232 2.51 -17.72 -7.36
N GLY A 233 2.81 -16.58 -6.72
CA GLY A 233 4.04 -15.82 -6.91
C GLY A 233 3.81 -14.31 -7.04
N SER A 234 4.87 -13.57 -7.34
CA SER A 234 4.77 -12.14 -7.63
C SER A 234 4.74 -11.86 -9.12
N ALA A 235 3.80 -11.02 -9.56
CA ALA A 235 3.71 -10.51 -10.93
C ALA A 235 4.95 -9.72 -11.35
N ARG A 236 5.61 -10.09 -12.45
CA ARG A 236 6.78 -9.39 -13.00
C ARG A 236 6.43 -8.00 -13.53
N ASP A 237 5.25 -7.92 -14.10
CA ASP A 237 4.66 -6.78 -14.79
C ASP A 237 3.71 -6.00 -13.89
N LEU A 238 3.71 -6.20 -12.57
CA LEU A 238 2.83 -5.49 -11.64
C LEU A 238 2.86 -3.97 -11.87
N TYR A 239 4.05 -3.38 -11.85
CA TYR A 239 4.23 -1.94 -12.06
C TYR A 239 4.06 -1.53 -13.53
N GLY A 240 4.33 -2.44 -14.47
CA GLY A 240 4.04 -2.24 -15.88
C GLY A 240 2.54 -2.13 -16.16
N GLY A 241 1.72 -3.00 -15.57
CA GLY A 241 0.27 -2.96 -15.64
C GLY A 241 -0.30 -1.74 -14.91
N PHE A 242 0.27 -1.35 -13.76
CA PHE A 242 -0.12 -0.11 -13.07
C PHE A 242 0.17 1.11 -13.94
N ARG A 243 1.37 1.18 -14.56
CA ARG A 243 1.71 2.23 -15.53
C ARG A 243 0.72 2.25 -16.69
N TRP A 244 0.42 1.10 -17.27
CA TRP A 244 -0.56 0.99 -18.35
C TRP A 244 -1.94 1.54 -17.93
N LYS A 245 -2.39 1.21 -16.71
CA LYS A 245 -3.65 1.74 -16.13
C LYS A 245 -3.64 3.26 -15.96
N VAL A 246 -2.53 3.82 -15.52
CA VAL A 246 -2.38 5.28 -15.38
C VAL A 246 -2.41 5.95 -16.76
N GLU A 247 -1.62 5.44 -17.72
CA GLU A 247 -1.40 6.07 -19.03
C GLU A 247 -2.56 5.87 -20.02
N HIS A 248 -3.22 4.71 -20.00
CA HIS A 248 -4.19 4.31 -21.04
C HIS A 248 -5.62 4.11 -20.50
N ASP A 249 -5.77 3.81 -19.20
CA ASP A 249 -7.07 3.56 -18.58
C ASP A 249 -7.58 4.77 -17.76
N GLY A 250 -6.78 5.84 -17.63
CA GLY A 250 -7.15 7.03 -16.88
C GLY A 250 -7.44 6.74 -15.41
N LEU A 251 -6.75 5.77 -14.80
CA LEU A 251 -7.05 5.28 -13.45
C LEU A 251 -7.03 6.40 -12.40
N LEU A 252 -6.03 7.29 -12.44
CA LEU A 252 -5.91 8.39 -11.48
C LEU A 252 -7.08 9.38 -11.55
N GLY A 253 -7.69 9.53 -12.74
CA GLY A 253 -8.84 10.40 -12.97
C GLY A 253 -10.14 9.92 -12.40
N ARG A 254 -10.26 8.62 -12.20
CA ARG A 254 -11.49 7.99 -11.72
C ARG A 254 -11.47 7.74 -10.22
N ILE A 255 -10.30 7.81 -9.60
CA ILE A 255 -10.18 7.61 -8.16
C ILE A 255 -10.40 8.93 -7.44
N SER A 256 -11.50 8.98 -6.72
CA SER A 256 -11.77 10.05 -5.76
C SER A 256 -11.45 9.50 -4.36
N PRO A 257 -10.43 10.04 -3.66
CA PRO A 257 -10.18 9.71 -2.26
C PRO A 257 -11.25 10.38 -1.38
N GLN A 258 -12.49 9.91 -1.46
CA GLN A 258 -13.63 10.46 -0.71
C GLN A 258 -13.56 10.11 0.79
N THR A 259 -12.71 9.16 1.20
CA THR A 259 -12.70 8.61 2.57
C THR A 259 -11.46 8.92 3.41
N ILE A 260 -10.38 9.47 2.83
CA ILE A 260 -9.11 9.69 3.57
C ILE A 260 -9.02 11.10 4.17
N ILE A 261 -9.85 12.04 3.71
CA ILE A 261 -9.59 13.47 3.89
C ILE A 261 -10.64 14.18 4.75
N ASP A 262 -11.74 13.51 5.12
CA ASP A 262 -12.79 14.10 5.96
C ASP A 262 -12.35 14.37 7.42
N ASP A 263 -11.33 13.66 7.94
CA ASP A 263 -10.97 13.77 9.36
C ASP A 263 -9.70 14.58 9.68
N GLU A 264 -8.83 14.89 8.70
CA GLU A 264 -7.51 15.51 8.99
C GLU A 264 -7.31 16.94 8.49
N LEU A 265 -8.20 17.48 7.64
CA LEU A 265 -8.02 18.79 7.01
C LEU A 265 -9.35 19.55 6.91
N ASP A 266 -9.80 20.10 8.03
CA ASP A 266 -10.91 21.05 8.07
C ASP A 266 -10.72 22.21 7.08
N GLU A 267 -11.81 22.49 6.36
CA GLU A 267 -12.11 23.67 5.54
C GLU A 267 -11.32 23.88 4.24
N GLY A 268 -11.79 23.24 3.17
CA GLY A 268 -11.60 23.73 1.81
C GLY A 268 -12.42 22.97 0.77
N PRO A 269 -13.08 23.63 -0.19
CA PRO A 269 -13.71 22.94 -1.31
C PRO A 269 -12.62 22.24 -2.13
N TRP A 270 -12.66 20.91 -2.16
CA TRP A 270 -11.75 20.08 -2.94
C TRP A 270 -12.02 20.33 -4.42
N GLY A 271 -11.13 21.08 -5.05
CA GLY A 271 -11.27 21.46 -6.45
C GLY A 271 -11.09 20.27 -7.38
N THR A 272 -11.75 20.33 -8.53
CA THR A 272 -11.58 19.49 -9.74
C THR A 272 -10.21 19.75 -10.39
N GLY A 273 -9.13 19.55 -9.64
CA GLY A 273 -7.78 19.78 -10.15
C GLY A 273 -7.52 18.92 -11.40
N GLU A 274 -6.91 19.52 -12.42
CA GLU A 274 -6.45 18.80 -13.59
C GLU A 274 -5.53 17.65 -13.17
N LEU A 275 -5.74 16.51 -13.81
CA LEU A 275 -5.01 15.29 -13.47
C LEU A 275 -3.54 15.44 -13.82
N PRO A 276 -2.64 14.93 -12.95
CA PRO A 276 -1.21 15.07 -13.18
C PRO A 276 -0.79 14.33 -14.46
N ASP A 277 -0.11 15.02 -15.36
CA ASP A 277 0.72 14.40 -16.39
C ASP A 277 1.84 13.64 -15.67
N GLY A 278 1.67 12.32 -15.55
CA GLY A 278 2.62 11.44 -14.85
C GLY A 278 4.02 11.50 -15.44
N MET A 279 5.04 11.33 -14.59
CA MET A 279 6.43 11.29 -15.03
C MET A 279 6.70 10.04 -15.88
N ARG A 280 7.15 10.23 -17.13
CA ARG A 280 7.54 9.10 -18.01
C ARG A 280 8.83 8.46 -17.49
N LEU A 281 8.71 7.27 -16.90
CA LEU A 281 9.84 6.53 -16.35
C LEU A 281 10.14 5.29 -17.17
N HIS A 282 11.31 5.28 -17.81
CA HIS A 282 11.91 4.06 -18.34
C HIS A 282 12.72 3.37 -17.24
N MET A 283 12.06 2.52 -16.45
CA MET A 283 12.69 1.68 -15.44
C MET A 283 13.20 0.38 -16.07
N ARG A 284 14.33 -0.15 -15.58
CA ARG A 284 14.81 -1.47 -16.01
C ARG A 284 13.93 -2.57 -15.40
N ASP A 285 13.43 -3.49 -16.22
CA ASP A 285 12.56 -4.63 -15.85
C ASP A 285 13.02 -5.37 -14.58
N ARG A 286 14.34 -5.52 -14.40
CA ARG A 286 14.93 -6.23 -13.26
C ARG A 286 14.66 -5.56 -11.91
N LEU A 287 14.57 -4.23 -11.84
CA LEU A 287 14.32 -3.50 -10.59
C LEU A 287 12.84 -3.57 -10.20
N GLU A 288 11.94 -3.39 -11.17
CA GLU A 288 10.50 -3.53 -10.98
C GLU A 288 10.14 -4.93 -10.51
N TRP A 289 10.72 -5.96 -11.15
CA TRP A 289 10.56 -7.35 -10.74
C TRP A 289 10.96 -7.58 -9.28
N ARG A 290 12.10 -7.03 -8.83
CA ARG A 290 12.56 -7.20 -7.44
C ARG A 290 11.62 -6.54 -6.44
N LEU A 291 11.05 -5.39 -6.81
CA LEU A 291 10.06 -4.68 -6.01
C LEU A 291 8.74 -5.44 -5.96
N ALA A 292 8.28 -6.00 -7.07
CA ALA A 292 7.04 -6.76 -7.14
C ALA A 292 7.15 -8.07 -6.34
N ARG A 293 8.31 -8.76 -6.43
CA ARG A 293 8.64 -9.90 -5.57
C ARG A 293 8.64 -9.55 -4.09
N HIS A 294 9.16 -8.38 -3.75
CA HIS A 294 9.13 -7.90 -2.38
C HIS A 294 7.70 -7.64 -1.92
N LEU A 295 6.84 -7.02 -2.74
CA LEU A 295 5.44 -6.78 -2.41
C LEU A 295 4.65 -8.08 -2.22
N GLY A 296 4.79 -9.06 -3.11
CA GLY A 296 4.11 -10.35 -2.97
C GLY A 296 4.48 -11.07 -1.66
N GLY A 297 5.76 -11.03 -1.28
CA GLY A 297 6.21 -11.54 0.02
C GLY A 297 5.67 -10.78 1.23
N LEU A 298 5.33 -9.48 1.08
CA LEU A 298 4.67 -8.70 2.14
C LEU A 298 3.20 -9.06 2.32
N MET A 299 2.52 -9.49 1.25
CA MET A 299 1.08 -9.75 1.25
C MET A 299 0.74 -11.16 1.76
N LEU A 300 1.64 -12.13 1.59
CA LEU A 300 1.32 -13.54 1.86
C LEU A 300 2.03 -14.16 3.06
N ASP A 301 2.93 -13.44 3.73
CA ASP A 301 3.83 -14.02 4.74
C ASP A 301 4.63 -15.26 4.25
N GLU A 302 4.68 -15.49 2.93
CA GLU A 302 5.28 -16.63 2.26
C GLU A 302 6.36 -16.21 1.25
N THR A 303 7.46 -16.95 1.22
CA THR A 303 8.46 -16.87 0.15
C THR A 303 7.97 -17.66 -1.06
N GLY A 304 7.11 -17.07 -1.88
CA GLY A 304 6.72 -17.64 -3.17
C GLY A 304 7.92 -17.87 -4.12
N ARG A 305 7.95 -19.04 -4.76
CA ARG A 305 9.09 -19.58 -5.53
C ARG A 305 9.02 -19.30 -7.04
N ALA A 306 7.88 -18.85 -7.58
CA ALA A 306 7.69 -18.52 -8.99
C ALA A 306 7.28 -17.05 -9.20
N SER A 307 7.47 -16.53 -10.40
CA SER A 307 7.08 -15.18 -10.78
C SER A 307 6.48 -15.23 -12.18
N TYR A 308 5.22 -14.86 -12.30
CA TYR A 308 4.41 -14.89 -13.52
C TYR A 308 4.25 -13.48 -14.11
N ARG A 309 3.70 -13.37 -15.32
CA ARG A 309 3.24 -12.12 -15.92
C ARG A 309 1.71 -12.11 -15.88
N LEU A 310 1.12 -11.05 -15.31
CA LEU A 310 -0.34 -10.87 -15.26
C LEU A 310 -0.93 -10.88 -16.67
N GLY A 311 -0.27 -10.20 -17.62
CA GLY A 311 -0.71 -10.15 -19.02
C GLY A 311 -0.61 -11.49 -19.78
N GLU A 312 0.00 -12.52 -19.20
CA GLU A 312 0.11 -13.86 -19.78
C GLU A 312 -0.78 -14.89 -19.07
N LEU A 313 -1.54 -14.49 -18.04
CA LEU A 313 -2.48 -15.38 -17.38
C LEU A 313 -3.61 -15.76 -18.36
N PRO A 314 -3.98 -17.05 -18.46
CA PRO A 314 -5.11 -17.47 -19.29
C PRO A 314 -6.40 -16.75 -18.92
N ASP A 315 -7.25 -16.45 -19.91
CA ASP A 315 -8.54 -15.76 -19.69
C ASP A 315 -9.42 -16.47 -18.65
N GLY A 316 -9.36 -17.80 -18.59
CA GLY A 316 -10.08 -18.60 -17.59
C GLY A 316 -9.73 -18.22 -16.14
N GLU A 317 -8.45 -17.99 -15.86
CA GLU A 317 -7.97 -17.61 -14.52
C GLU A 317 -8.47 -16.23 -14.10
N TRP A 318 -8.60 -15.30 -15.05
CA TRP A 318 -9.25 -14.02 -14.81
C TRP A 318 -10.76 -14.15 -14.61
N GLY A 319 -11.36 -15.17 -15.23
CA GLY A 319 -12.80 -15.46 -15.11
C GLY A 319 -13.15 -15.97 -13.73
N ASP A 320 -12.34 -16.87 -13.20
CA ASP A 320 -12.54 -17.44 -11.86
C ASP A 320 -12.53 -16.35 -10.78
N VAL A 321 -11.69 -15.32 -10.93
CA VAL A 321 -11.68 -14.16 -10.02
C VAL A 321 -13.00 -13.40 -10.07
N LEU A 322 -13.54 -13.13 -11.27
CA LEU A 322 -14.78 -12.37 -11.43
C LEU A 322 -16.02 -13.18 -11.05
N GLU A 323 -16.00 -14.49 -11.24
CA GLU A 323 -17.04 -15.39 -10.72
C GLU A 323 -17.03 -15.40 -9.17
N ALA A 324 -15.85 -15.52 -8.53
CA ALA A 324 -15.74 -15.44 -7.08
C ALA A 324 -16.22 -14.08 -6.52
N GLU A 325 -15.96 -12.98 -7.22
CA GLU A 325 -16.49 -11.67 -6.85
C GLU A 325 -18.01 -11.57 -7.02
N ARG A 326 -18.56 -12.11 -8.11
CA ARG A 326 -20.01 -12.21 -8.31
C ARG A 326 -20.65 -13.02 -7.18
N GLU A 327 -20.06 -14.14 -6.79
CA GLU A 327 -20.54 -14.95 -5.67
C GLU A 327 -20.51 -14.17 -4.34
N ALA A 328 -19.44 -13.43 -4.06
CA ALA A 328 -19.35 -12.60 -2.86
C ALA A 328 -20.43 -11.50 -2.82
N VAL A 329 -20.75 -10.90 -3.97
CA VAL A 329 -21.85 -9.92 -4.10
C VAL A 329 -23.20 -10.57 -3.82
N LEU A 330 -23.45 -11.76 -4.38
CA LEU A 330 -24.69 -12.51 -4.16
C LEU A 330 -24.84 -12.94 -2.70
N GLU A 331 -23.75 -13.33 -2.04
CA GLU A 331 -23.76 -13.67 -0.62
C GLU A 331 -24.10 -12.44 0.24
N ALA A 332 -23.49 -11.29 -0.03
CA ALA A 332 -23.80 -10.04 0.67
C ALA A 332 -25.28 -9.65 0.50
N ALA A 333 -25.85 -9.81 -0.70
CA ALA A 333 -27.25 -9.54 -0.93
C ALA A 333 -28.19 -10.55 -0.27
N ALA A 334 -27.80 -11.83 -0.22
CA ALA A 334 -28.56 -12.85 0.48
C ALA A 334 -28.67 -12.56 1.98
N VAL A 335 -27.60 -12.01 2.58
CA VAL A 335 -27.60 -11.54 3.97
C VAL A 335 -28.50 -10.31 4.13
N LEU A 336 -28.35 -9.30 3.27
CA LEU A 336 -29.14 -8.07 3.34
C LEU A 336 -30.65 -8.31 3.18
N LEU A 337 -31.03 -9.23 2.29
CA LEU A 337 -32.42 -9.54 1.96
C LEU A 337 -33.04 -10.63 2.84
N ASP A 338 -32.28 -11.20 3.77
CA ASP A 338 -32.67 -12.36 4.59
C ASP A 338 -33.25 -13.51 3.74
N ARG A 339 -32.62 -13.78 2.59
CA ARG A 339 -33.12 -14.73 1.59
C ARG A 339 -31.99 -15.47 0.91
N ARG A 340 -32.06 -16.81 0.90
CA ARG A 340 -31.11 -17.68 0.19
C ARG A 340 -31.83 -18.62 -0.78
N PRO A 341 -31.37 -18.74 -2.06
CA PRO A 341 -30.29 -17.98 -2.69
C PRO A 341 -30.77 -16.59 -3.18
N ALA A 342 -29.90 -15.59 -3.11
CA ALA A 342 -30.05 -14.36 -3.89
C ALA A 342 -29.66 -14.61 -5.35
N THR A 343 -30.18 -13.77 -6.26
CA THR A 343 -30.04 -13.90 -7.71
C THR A 343 -29.48 -12.61 -8.31
N ASP A 344 -29.00 -12.67 -9.56
CA ASP A 344 -28.54 -11.48 -10.29
C ASP A 344 -29.63 -10.40 -10.38
N ALA A 345 -30.90 -10.82 -10.48
CA ALA A 345 -32.05 -9.91 -10.50
C ALA A 345 -32.21 -9.13 -9.18
N ASP A 346 -31.86 -9.74 -8.04
CA ASP A 346 -31.88 -9.06 -6.74
C ASP A 346 -30.82 -7.96 -6.67
N ILE A 347 -29.61 -8.23 -7.19
CA ILE A 347 -28.53 -7.24 -7.24
C ILE A 347 -28.92 -6.07 -8.15
N ILE A 348 -29.50 -6.37 -9.31
CA ILE A 348 -30.01 -5.34 -10.23
C ILE A 348 -31.09 -4.50 -9.55
N ALA A 349 -32.03 -5.11 -8.84
CA ALA A 349 -33.07 -4.39 -8.11
C ALA A 349 -32.49 -3.51 -7.00
N LEU A 350 -31.52 -4.01 -6.22
CA LEU A 350 -30.84 -3.23 -5.18
C LEU A 350 -30.06 -2.06 -5.77
N ALA A 351 -29.29 -2.28 -6.84
CA ALA A 351 -28.50 -1.24 -7.51
C ALA A 351 -29.39 -0.18 -8.16
N SER A 352 -30.47 -0.58 -8.84
CA SER A 352 -31.42 0.35 -9.46
C SER A 352 -32.19 1.17 -8.41
N ALA A 353 -32.36 0.63 -7.20
CA ALA A 353 -32.94 1.33 -6.07
C ALA A 353 -31.94 2.23 -5.31
N GLY A 354 -30.66 2.29 -5.73
CA GLY A 354 -29.62 3.05 -5.02
C GLY A 354 -29.20 2.46 -3.68
N ARG A 355 -29.47 1.16 -3.45
CA ARG A 355 -29.27 0.46 -2.17
C ARG A 355 -28.00 -0.39 -2.15
N ALA A 356 -27.14 -0.31 -3.17
CA ALA A 356 -25.89 -1.08 -3.18
C ALA A 356 -24.94 -0.70 -2.02
N ALA A 357 -25.10 0.50 -1.45
CA ALA A 357 -24.35 0.94 -0.28
C ALA A 357 -24.66 0.15 1.00
N GLU A 358 -25.79 -0.57 1.06
CA GLU A 358 -26.20 -1.39 2.21
C GLU A 358 -25.55 -2.78 2.20
N LEU A 359 -24.90 -3.18 1.10
CA LEU A 359 -24.23 -4.45 0.99
C LEU A 359 -22.91 -4.43 1.75
N ASP A 360 -22.76 -5.32 2.73
CA ASP A 360 -21.46 -5.53 3.39
C ASP A 360 -20.57 -6.43 2.53
N TRP A 361 -19.81 -5.78 1.64
CA TRP A 361 -18.92 -6.41 0.68
C TRP A 361 -17.59 -5.66 0.66
N TRP A 362 -16.49 -6.31 0.27
CA TRP A 362 -15.13 -5.75 0.43
C TRP A 362 -14.93 -4.40 -0.27
N HIS A 363 -15.66 -4.11 -1.34
CA HIS A 363 -15.66 -2.80 -2.02
C HIS A 363 -16.46 -1.70 -1.30
N ALA A 364 -17.33 -2.02 -0.34
CA ALA A 364 -18.06 -1.03 0.46
C ALA A 364 -17.11 -0.19 1.34
N HIS A 365 -15.96 -0.78 1.70
CA HIS A 365 -14.97 -0.19 2.59
C HIS A 365 -13.68 0.23 1.87
N ALA A 366 -13.58 0.01 0.55
CA ALA A 366 -12.40 0.30 -0.25
C ALA A 366 -12.64 1.45 -1.24
N ILE A 367 -11.58 2.19 -1.58
CA ILE A 367 -11.64 3.22 -2.62
C ILE A 367 -11.78 2.53 -3.98
N CYS A 368 -12.76 2.98 -4.78
CA CYS A 368 -13.11 2.35 -6.04
C CYS A 368 -13.18 3.40 -7.17
N PRO A 369 -12.64 3.11 -8.38
CA PRO A 369 -12.72 4.01 -9.53
C PRO A 369 -14.09 3.97 -10.24
N HIS A 370 -15.04 3.18 -9.75
CA HIS A 370 -16.37 3.14 -10.35
C HIS A 370 -17.20 4.37 -9.93
N PRO A 371 -18.05 4.93 -10.82
CA PRO A 371 -18.78 6.18 -10.56
C PRO A 371 -19.75 6.14 -9.39
N SER A 372 -20.27 4.96 -9.03
CA SER A 372 -21.11 4.75 -7.86
C SER A 372 -20.95 3.33 -7.32
N ARG A 373 -21.45 3.10 -6.10
CA ARG A 373 -21.53 1.76 -5.51
C ARG A 373 -22.48 0.85 -6.31
N ASP A 374 -23.56 1.41 -6.84
CA ASP A 374 -24.53 0.68 -7.66
C ASP A 374 -23.93 0.19 -8.98
N VAL A 375 -23.06 1.01 -9.61
CA VAL A 375 -22.29 0.56 -10.78
C VAL A 375 -21.29 -0.51 -10.37
N CYS A 376 -20.57 -0.29 -9.27
CA CYS A 376 -19.51 -1.19 -8.80
C CYS A 376 -20.00 -2.62 -8.55
N VAL A 377 -21.17 -2.77 -7.91
CA VAL A 377 -21.73 -4.09 -7.58
C VAL A 377 -22.18 -4.86 -8.83
N LEU A 378 -22.55 -4.16 -9.91
CA LEU A 378 -22.98 -4.77 -11.16
C LEU A 378 -21.84 -5.20 -12.08
N VAL A 379 -20.64 -4.62 -11.94
CA VAL A 379 -19.48 -4.96 -12.78
C VAL A 379 -19.20 -6.46 -12.86
N PRO A 380 -19.05 -7.21 -11.74
CA PRO A 380 -18.80 -8.65 -11.83
C PRO A 380 -19.97 -9.43 -12.46
N LEU A 381 -21.22 -9.00 -12.26
CA LEU A 381 -22.41 -9.63 -12.85
C LEU A 381 -22.44 -9.46 -14.38
N VAL A 382 -22.22 -8.23 -14.84
CA VAL A 382 -22.20 -7.90 -16.27
C VAL A 382 -21.05 -8.61 -16.96
N ASP A 383 -19.85 -8.58 -16.37
CA ASP A 383 -18.68 -9.26 -16.93
C ASP A 383 -18.91 -10.77 -17.08
N VAL A 384 -19.30 -11.46 -16.00
CA VAL A 384 -19.59 -12.90 -16.02
C VAL A 384 -20.67 -13.24 -17.05
N SER A 385 -21.75 -12.45 -17.13
CA SER A 385 -22.83 -12.67 -18.09
C SER A 385 -22.35 -12.56 -19.54
N LEU A 386 -21.52 -11.57 -19.86
CA LEU A 386 -20.91 -11.41 -21.18
C LEU A 386 -19.96 -12.56 -21.49
N ARG A 387 -19.11 -12.95 -20.54
CA ARG A 387 -18.17 -14.05 -20.72
C ARG A 387 -18.83 -15.39 -20.99
N ARG A 388 -19.95 -15.68 -20.32
CA ARG A 388 -20.78 -16.87 -20.60
C ARG A 388 -21.34 -16.89 -22.03
N LYS A 389 -21.40 -15.74 -22.70
CA LYS A 389 -21.76 -15.59 -24.13
C LYS A 389 -20.56 -15.61 -25.07
N GLY A 390 -19.35 -15.93 -24.57
CA GLY A 390 -18.13 -16.03 -25.37
C GLY A 390 -17.37 -14.72 -25.53
N TYR A 391 -17.68 -13.68 -24.76
CA TYR A 391 -16.89 -12.45 -24.76
C TYR A 391 -15.56 -12.67 -24.00
N VAL A 392 -14.49 -12.03 -24.48
CA VAL A 392 -13.16 -12.06 -23.85
C VAL A 392 -12.68 -10.64 -23.57
N HIS A 393 -11.82 -10.45 -22.58
CA HIS A 393 -11.25 -9.12 -22.31
C HIS A 393 -10.38 -8.68 -23.48
N GLU A 394 -10.59 -7.45 -23.96
CA GLU A 394 -9.74 -6.87 -25.02
C GLU A 394 -8.28 -6.77 -24.59
N GLN A 395 -8.09 -6.42 -23.32
CA GLN A 395 -6.78 -6.31 -22.70
C GLN A 395 -6.91 -6.70 -21.23
N VAL A 396 -5.98 -7.54 -20.76
CA VAL A 396 -5.97 -8.08 -19.39
C VAL A 396 -5.90 -6.99 -18.32
N PHE A 397 -5.23 -5.88 -18.62
CA PHE A 397 -5.20 -4.73 -17.72
C PHE A 397 -6.36 -3.77 -17.93
N ALA A 398 -7.14 -3.84 -19.01
CA ALA A 398 -8.33 -3.00 -19.15
C ALA A 398 -9.44 -3.51 -18.23
N GLN A 399 -9.78 -4.80 -18.34
CA GLN A 399 -10.92 -5.49 -17.69
C GLN A 399 -12.28 -4.77 -17.71
N ARG A 400 -12.37 -3.63 -18.40
CA ARG A 400 -13.61 -2.88 -18.61
C ARG A 400 -14.19 -3.14 -19.99
N VAL A 401 -13.35 -3.50 -20.97
CA VAL A 401 -13.79 -3.74 -22.35
C VAL A 401 -13.69 -5.22 -22.64
N LEU A 402 -14.82 -5.81 -23.04
CA LEU A 402 -14.85 -7.14 -23.62
C LEU A 402 -15.17 -7.07 -25.11
N VAL A 403 -14.60 -8.00 -25.87
CA VAL A 403 -14.84 -8.22 -27.29
C VAL A 403 -15.63 -9.50 -27.46
N GLY A 404 -16.77 -9.42 -28.15
CA GLY A 404 -17.63 -10.55 -28.44
C GLY A 404 -17.17 -11.37 -29.63
N PRO A 405 -17.76 -12.56 -29.86
CA PRO A 405 -17.45 -13.42 -31.01
C PRO A 405 -17.68 -12.73 -32.37
N SER A 406 -18.55 -11.71 -32.40
CA SER A 406 -18.85 -10.91 -33.60
C SER A 406 -17.91 -9.71 -33.80
N GLY A 407 -16.97 -9.49 -32.88
CA GLY A 407 -16.06 -8.34 -32.87
C GLY A 407 -16.63 -7.09 -32.22
N ASP A 408 -17.87 -7.15 -31.70
CA ASP A 408 -18.49 -6.06 -30.94
C ASP A 408 -17.78 -5.82 -29.62
N ARG A 409 -17.68 -4.55 -29.21
CA ARG A 409 -16.95 -4.12 -28.01
C ARG A 409 -17.93 -3.60 -26.97
N VAL A 410 -17.92 -4.16 -25.77
CA VAL A 410 -18.78 -3.76 -24.66
C VAL A 410 -17.93 -3.25 -23.51
N ASN A 411 -18.21 -2.01 -23.08
CA ASN A 411 -17.66 -1.48 -21.84
C ASN A 411 -18.58 -1.87 -20.67
N VAL A 412 -18.10 -2.75 -19.79
CA VAL A 412 -18.83 -3.30 -18.63
C VAL A 412 -19.30 -2.19 -17.69
N VAL A 413 -18.50 -1.15 -17.49
CA VAL A 413 -18.84 -0.03 -16.60
C VAL A 413 -19.96 0.81 -17.21
N GLU A 414 -19.90 1.12 -18.50
CA GLU A 414 -20.98 1.85 -19.17
C GLU A 414 -22.27 1.01 -19.22
N ARG A 415 -22.15 -0.30 -19.46
CA ARG A 415 -23.31 -1.19 -19.42
C ARG A 415 -23.93 -1.28 -18.03
N ALA A 416 -23.12 -1.30 -16.97
CA ALA A 416 -23.60 -1.24 -15.60
C ALA A 416 -24.29 0.10 -15.28
N LYS A 417 -23.77 1.24 -15.79
CA LYS A 417 -24.46 2.54 -15.66
C LYS A 417 -25.82 2.55 -16.36
N GLU A 418 -25.92 1.99 -17.56
CA GLU A 418 -27.20 1.89 -18.27
C GLU A 418 -28.22 1.11 -17.44
N ILE A 419 -27.81 0.01 -16.80
CA ILE A 419 -28.70 -0.77 -15.92
C ILE A 419 -29.17 0.04 -14.71
N VAL A 420 -28.29 0.82 -14.07
CA VAL A 420 -28.65 1.69 -12.95
C VAL A 420 -29.53 2.86 -13.40
N GLY A 421 -29.32 3.38 -14.61
CA GLY A 421 -30.02 4.54 -15.16
C GLY A 421 -31.43 4.25 -15.67
N GLY A 422 -31.74 2.99 -16.00
CA GLY A 422 -33.02 2.57 -16.57
C GLY A 422 -33.05 2.59 -18.09
#